data_AF-A0A2K6GJ97-F1
#
_entry.id   AF-A0A2K6GJ97-F1
#
_cell.length_a   1.000
_cell.length_b   1.000
_cell.length_c   1.000
_cell.angle_alpha   90.00
_cell.angle_beta   90.00
_cell.angle_gamma   90.00
#
_symmetry.space_group_name_H-M   'P 1'
#
loop_
_entity.id
_entity.type
_entity.pdbx_description
1 polymer ?
#
loop_
_entity_poly.entity_id
_entity_poly.type
_entity_poly.pdbx_seq_one_letter_code
_entity_poly.pdbx_strand_id
1 'polypeptide(L)'
;MSGEMDKPLIGRRLVDSNGSLAEAPSEAPKVGILGSGDFARSLATRLVSSGFNVVVGSRNPKRTAGLFPSVAQVTFQVDAVSAPEVIFVAMFREHYSSLCSLSDQLAGKILVDVSNPTEQEHLRHRESNAEYLASLFPTCTVVKAFNVISAWTLQAGPRDGNRQVPICGDQPDAKRAVSEMVHAMGFMPMDMGSLASAREVEAIPLRLLPGWKVPSLLALGLFVCFYAYNFIRDVLQPYVQESKNKFYKLPVSVVNTTLPCVAYVLLSLVYLPGVLAAALQLRRGTKYRRFPDWLDHWLQHRKQIGLLSFFCAALHALYSFCLPLRRSNRYDLVNLAIKQVLANKSHLWVEEEVWRMEIYLSVGVLALGTLSLLAVTSLPSIANSLNWREFSFVQCVATSGGGNTGSGASRPDTHLPALASACSPAPVSASCGHTEDVSWTL
;
A
#
# COMPACT_ATOMS: atom_id res chain seq x y z
N MET A 1 -37.09 -52.42 4.73
CA MET A 1 -35.92 -52.92 5.47
C MET A 1 -34.70 -52.38 4.73
N SER A 2 -34.18 -51.22 5.09
CA SER A 2 -33.31 -50.87 6.25
C SER A 2 -31.87 -50.73 5.77
N GLY A 3 -31.25 -49.59 6.06
CA GLY A 3 -29.88 -49.24 5.70
C GLY A 3 -29.58 -47.77 5.98
N GLU A 4 -29.77 -47.38 7.23
CA GLU A 4 -29.49 -46.07 7.84
C GLU A 4 -28.03 -45.96 8.33
N MET A 5 -27.55 -44.73 8.54
CA MET A 5 -26.26 -44.23 9.11
C MET A 5 -25.32 -43.63 8.03
N ASP A 6 -24.90 -42.35 8.08
CA ASP A 6 -24.38 -41.61 9.23
C ASP A 6 -24.85 -40.14 9.35
N LYS A 7 -25.19 -39.73 10.57
CA LYS A 7 -25.20 -38.35 11.08
C LYS A 7 -24.01 -38.17 12.03
N PRO A 8 -23.31 -37.02 12.05
CA PRO A 8 -22.48 -36.67 13.20
C PRO A 8 -23.31 -36.03 14.32
N LEU A 9 -23.01 -36.49 15.52
CA LEU A 9 -23.57 -36.14 16.82
C LEU A 9 -22.88 -34.89 17.39
N ILE A 10 -23.60 -33.77 17.55
CA ILE A 10 -23.43 -32.85 18.69
C ILE A 10 -24.82 -32.34 19.08
N GLY A 11 -25.31 -32.83 20.22
CA GLY A 11 -26.65 -32.58 20.74
C GLY A 11 -26.77 -31.23 21.44
N ARG A 12 -27.78 -30.46 21.05
CA ARG A 12 -28.27 -29.30 21.79
C ARG A 12 -29.41 -29.78 22.69
N ARG A 13 -29.18 -29.77 24.00
CA ARG A 13 -30.23 -30.01 25.02
C ARG A 13 -31.35 -28.98 24.81
N LEU A 14 -32.52 -29.46 24.37
CA LEU A 14 -33.79 -28.75 24.50
C LEU A 14 -34.24 -28.90 25.96
N VAL A 15 -34.30 -27.77 26.66
CA VAL A 15 -35.19 -27.60 27.81
C VAL A 15 -36.34 -26.76 27.29
N ASP A 16 -37.49 -27.39 27.11
CA ASP A 16 -38.77 -26.70 26.97
C ASP A 16 -39.05 -25.96 28.28
N SER A 17 -39.40 -24.68 28.19
CA SER A 17 -40.53 -24.09 28.91
C SER A 17 -40.71 -22.61 28.57
N ASN A 18 -41.96 -22.28 28.23
CA ASN A 18 -42.62 -20.97 28.29
C ASN A 18 -42.37 -19.97 27.15
N GLY A 19 -43.19 -20.13 26.10
CA GLY A 19 -44.34 -19.25 25.87
C GLY A 19 -44.20 -17.79 26.28
N SER A 20 -43.41 -17.04 25.52
CA SER A 20 -43.65 -15.62 25.24
C SER A 20 -43.12 -15.38 23.85
N LEU A 21 -44.00 -14.99 22.94
CA LEU A 21 -43.67 -14.46 21.62
C LEU A 21 -42.74 -13.26 21.83
N ALA A 22 -41.43 -13.49 21.77
CA ALA A 22 -40.49 -12.42 21.53
C ALA A 22 -40.60 -12.12 20.03
N GLU A 23 -41.31 -11.04 19.71
CA GLU A 23 -41.21 -10.38 18.41
C GLU A 23 -39.74 -10.33 17.99
N ALA A 24 -39.46 -10.84 16.78
CA ALA A 24 -38.20 -10.54 16.13
C ALA A 24 -38.03 -9.01 16.10
N PRO A 25 -36.84 -8.45 16.38
CA PRO A 25 -36.67 -7.02 16.35
C PRO A 25 -37.13 -6.48 14.99
N SER A 26 -37.97 -5.45 15.11
CA SER A 26 -38.69 -4.75 14.07
C SER A 26 -37.76 -4.21 12.96
N GLU A 27 -38.24 -4.27 11.72
CA GLU A 27 -37.72 -3.67 10.48
C GLU A 27 -36.18 -3.62 10.30
N ALA A 28 -35.64 -4.36 9.33
CA ALA A 28 -34.24 -4.20 8.92
C ALA A 28 -33.91 -2.70 8.67
N PRO A 29 -32.73 -2.22 9.12
CA PRO A 29 -32.41 -0.79 9.13
C PRO A 29 -32.53 -0.19 7.74
N LYS A 30 -33.26 0.93 7.65
CA LYS A 30 -33.53 1.65 6.40
C LYS A 30 -32.37 2.57 6.05
N VAL A 31 -31.84 2.44 4.84
CA VAL A 31 -30.70 3.20 4.32
C VAL A 31 -31.14 3.98 3.08
N GLY A 32 -30.84 5.27 3.06
CA GLY A 32 -31.14 6.15 1.94
C GLY A 32 -30.02 6.23 0.92
N ILE A 33 -30.36 6.33 -0.36
CA ILE A 33 -29.41 6.65 -1.43
C ILE A 33 -29.99 7.77 -2.29
N LEU A 34 -29.30 8.89 -2.37
CA LEU A 34 -29.60 9.98 -3.30
C LEU A 34 -28.75 9.82 -4.56
N GLY A 35 -29.39 9.52 -5.68
CA GLY A 35 -28.72 9.28 -6.96
C GLY A 35 -29.27 8.07 -7.70
N SER A 36 -29.11 8.06 -9.02
CA SER A 36 -29.62 7.01 -9.91
C SER A 36 -28.56 6.44 -10.87
N GLY A 37 -27.29 6.77 -10.64
CA GLY A 37 -26.17 6.32 -11.46
C GLY A 37 -25.66 4.92 -11.11
N ASP A 38 -24.59 4.49 -11.79
CA ASP A 38 -24.00 3.16 -11.63
C ASP A 38 -23.52 2.87 -10.20
N PHE A 39 -22.93 3.88 -9.55
CA PHE A 39 -22.48 3.73 -8.16
C PHE A 39 -23.67 3.53 -7.21
N ALA A 40 -24.73 4.34 -7.35
CA ALA A 40 -25.94 4.22 -6.54
C ALA A 40 -26.59 2.84 -6.69
N ARG A 41 -26.69 2.32 -7.92
CA ARG A 41 -27.22 0.98 -8.21
C ARG A 41 -26.37 -0.12 -7.59
N SER A 42 -25.06 -0.02 -7.70
CA SER A 42 -24.12 -1.00 -7.16
C SER A 42 -24.14 -1.02 -5.64
N LEU A 43 -24.20 0.17 -5.03
CA LEU A 43 -24.34 0.34 -3.59
C LEU A 43 -25.67 -0.24 -3.08
N ALA A 44 -26.78 0.03 -3.76
CA ALA A 44 -28.08 -0.56 -3.44
C ALA A 44 -28.04 -2.09 -3.51
N THR A 45 -27.40 -2.65 -4.55
CA THR A 45 -27.24 -4.10 -4.72
C THR A 45 -26.46 -4.70 -3.54
N ARG A 46 -25.38 -4.04 -3.12
CA ARG A 46 -24.57 -4.51 -1.99
C ARG A 46 -25.31 -4.43 -0.65
N LEU A 47 -25.97 -3.30 -0.39
CA LEU A 47 -26.73 -3.08 0.84
C LEU A 47 -27.88 -4.09 0.98
N VAL A 48 -28.66 -4.31 -0.08
CA VAL A 48 -29.72 -5.34 -0.10
C VAL A 48 -29.14 -6.73 0.16
N SER A 49 -28.01 -7.07 -0.50
CA SER A 49 -27.34 -8.37 -0.29
C SER A 49 -26.79 -8.54 1.13
N SER A 50 -26.59 -7.45 1.86
CA SER A 50 -26.14 -7.40 3.25
C SER A 50 -27.29 -7.30 4.26
N GLY A 51 -28.55 -7.37 3.81
CA GLY A 51 -29.72 -7.38 4.69
C GLY A 51 -30.28 -6.01 5.07
N PHE A 52 -29.87 -4.93 4.39
CA PHE A 52 -30.43 -3.59 4.62
C PHE A 52 -31.67 -3.32 3.77
N ASN A 53 -32.62 -2.58 4.31
CA ASN A 53 -33.74 -2.04 3.55
C ASN A 53 -33.30 -0.76 2.84
N VAL A 54 -33.29 -0.74 1.51
CA VAL A 54 -32.77 0.39 0.74
C VAL A 54 -33.89 1.21 0.12
N VAL A 55 -33.87 2.52 0.35
CA VAL A 55 -34.71 3.49 -0.34
C VAL A 55 -33.85 4.42 -1.20
N VAL A 56 -34.23 4.59 -2.46
CA VAL A 56 -33.47 5.34 -3.47
C VAL A 56 -34.26 6.55 -3.91
N GLY A 57 -33.69 7.74 -3.72
CA GLY A 57 -34.22 9.01 -4.20
C GLY A 57 -33.73 9.31 -5.61
N SER A 58 -34.65 9.30 -6.57
CA SER A 58 -34.39 9.69 -7.97
C SER A 58 -35.27 10.86 -8.39
N ARG A 59 -34.77 11.69 -9.31
CA ARG A 59 -35.56 12.75 -9.96
C ARG A 59 -36.66 12.18 -10.87
N ASN A 60 -36.46 10.95 -11.38
CA ASN A 60 -37.43 10.25 -12.22
C ASN A 60 -37.53 8.78 -11.79
N PRO A 61 -38.29 8.48 -10.71
CA PRO A 61 -38.36 7.14 -10.14
C PRO A 61 -38.95 6.12 -11.11
N LYS A 62 -39.97 6.50 -11.91
CA LYS A 62 -40.61 5.61 -12.90
C LYS A 62 -39.61 5.03 -13.91
N ARG A 63 -38.68 5.84 -14.40
CA ARG A 63 -37.64 5.41 -15.35
C ARG A 63 -36.52 4.61 -14.67
N THR A 64 -36.24 4.92 -13.41
CA THR A 64 -35.07 4.41 -12.68
C THR A 64 -35.33 3.05 -12.03
N ALA A 65 -36.57 2.79 -11.61
CA ALA A 65 -36.93 1.61 -10.82
C ALA A 65 -36.49 0.27 -11.44
N GLY A 66 -36.64 0.11 -12.76
CA GLY A 66 -36.28 -1.13 -13.47
C GLY A 66 -34.77 -1.42 -13.54
N LEU A 67 -33.91 -0.48 -13.15
CA LEU A 67 -32.45 -0.67 -13.14
C LEU A 67 -31.90 -1.05 -11.77
N PHE A 68 -32.69 -0.89 -10.71
CA PHE A 68 -32.31 -1.19 -9.34
C PHE A 68 -32.75 -2.61 -8.94
N PRO A 69 -32.16 -3.20 -7.89
CA PRO A 69 -32.65 -4.47 -7.35
C PRO A 69 -34.13 -4.37 -6.98
N SER A 70 -34.93 -5.37 -7.31
CA SER A 70 -36.39 -5.35 -7.11
C SER A 70 -36.83 -5.12 -5.66
N VAL A 71 -35.94 -5.41 -4.70
CA VAL A 71 -36.16 -5.24 -3.26
C VAL A 71 -35.95 -3.78 -2.81
N ALA A 72 -35.19 -2.98 -3.57
CA ALA A 72 -34.96 -1.58 -3.24
C ALA A 72 -36.13 -0.70 -3.67
N GLN A 73 -36.62 0.15 -2.79
CA GLN A 73 -37.72 1.07 -3.08
C GLN A 73 -37.19 2.32 -3.77
N VAL A 74 -37.50 2.50 -5.05
CA VAL A 74 -37.14 3.71 -5.80
C VAL A 74 -38.30 4.71 -5.79
N THR A 75 -38.08 5.90 -5.24
CA THR A 75 -39.09 6.95 -5.08
C THR A 75 -38.52 8.35 -5.37
N PHE A 76 -39.33 9.40 -5.21
CA PHE A 76 -38.87 10.78 -5.30
C PHE A 76 -37.89 11.12 -4.17
N GLN A 77 -37.02 12.09 -4.41
CA GLN A 77 -35.95 12.45 -3.47
C GLN A 77 -36.50 12.85 -2.08
N VAL A 78 -37.59 13.62 -2.05
CA VAL A 78 -38.30 14.04 -0.82
C VAL A 78 -38.71 12.85 0.06
N ASP A 79 -39.36 11.86 -0.55
CA ASP A 79 -39.84 10.69 0.19
C ASP A 79 -38.69 9.80 0.64
N ALA A 80 -37.64 9.69 -0.19
CA ALA A 80 -36.50 8.81 0.07
C ALA A 80 -35.65 9.26 1.26
N VAL A 81 -35.62 10.55 1.58
CA VAL A 81 -34.79 11.07 2.68
C VAL A 81 -35.51 11.06 4.02
N SER A 82 -36.84 10.91 4.04
CA SER A 82 -37.64 11.08 5.26
C SER A 82 -37.40 9.98 6.29
N ALA A 83 -37.40 8.71 5.87
CA ALA A 83 -37.29 7.56 6.76
C ALA A 83 -35.86 7.20 7.24
N PRO A 84 -34.80 7.26 6.40
CA PRO A 84 -33.47 6.79 6.79
C PRO A 84 -32.71 7.76 7.71
N GLU A 85 -31.91 7.24 8.62
CA GLU A 85 -30.95 8.04 9.41
C GLU A 85 -29.63 8.29 8.64
N VAL A 86 -29.22 7.30 7.84
CA VAL A 86 -28.00 7.34 7.02
C VAL A 86 -28.39 7.43 5.54
N ILE A 87 -27.85 8.44 4.86
CA ILE A 87 -28.15 8.73 3.46
C ILE A 87 -26.85 8.85 2.66
N PHE A 88 -26.66 7.99 1.67
CA PHE A 88 -25.54 8.07 0.74
C PHE A 88 -25.82 9.09 -0.36
N VAL A 89 -24.91 10.06 -0.52
CA VAL A 89 -24.98 11.06 -1.59
C VAL A 89 -24.18 10.56 -2.79
N ALA A 90 -24.82 9.72 -3.62
CA ALA A 90 -24.22 9.09 -4.80
C ALA A 90 -24.41 9.96 -6.06
N MET A 91 -23.94 11.21 -5.98
CA MET A 91 -24.04 12.21 -7.05
C MET A 91 -22.70 12.93 -7.25
N PHE A 92 -22.52 13.59 -8.40
CA PHE A 92 -21.35 14.45 -8.61
C PHE A 92 -21.48 15.78 -7.85
N ARG A 93 -20.34 16.37 -7.45
CA ARG A 93 -20.23 17.61 -6.66
C ARG A 93 -21.09 18.74 -7.23
N GLU A 94 -21.10 18.90 -8.55
CA GLU A 94 -21.85 19.94 -9.28
C GLU A 94 -23.36 19.94 -8.97
N HIS A 95 -23.89 18.79 -8.54
CA HIS A 95 -25.31 18.59 -8.28
C HIS A 95 -25.67 18.70 -6.79
N TYR A 96 -24.71 18.95 -5.89
CA TYR A 96 -25.00 18.99 -4.44
C TYR A 96 -25.99 20.10 -4.07
N SER A 97 -25.84 21.28 -4.68
CA SER A 97 -26.74 22.41 -4.44
C SER A 97 -28.20 22.13 -4.84
N SER A 98 -28.45 21.19 -5.76
CA SER A 98 -29.81 20.80 -6.12
C SER A 98 -30.56 20.12 -4.96
N LEU A 99 -29.83 19.57 -3.99
CA LEU A 99 -30.40 18.95 -2.79
C LEU A 99 -30.77 19.96 -1.70
N CYS A 100 -30.40 21.24 -1.82
CA CYS A 100 -30.72 22.25 -0.79
C CYS A 100 -32.23 22.45 -0.57
N SER A 101 -33.07 22.05 -1.52
CA SER A 101 -34.53 22.01 -1.35
C SER A 101 -35.00 20.97 -0.32
N LEU A 102 -34.13 20.02 0.06
CA LEU A 102 -34.40 18.93 1.01
C LEU A 102 -33.81 19.20 2.40
N SER A 103 -33.18 20.36 2.63
CA SER A 103 -32.44 20.66 3.86
C SER A 103 -33.25 20.43 5.14
N ASP A 104 -34.53 20.80 5.15
CA ASP A 104 -35.41 20.62 6.32
C ASP A 104 -35.62 19.14 6.66
N GLN A 105 -35.74 18.29 5.63
CA GLN A 105 -35.94 16.84 5.81
C GLN A 105 -34.62 16.14 6.15
N LEU A 106 -33.50 16.70 5.72
CA LEU A 106 -32.17 16.16 5.97
C LEU A 106 -31.63 16.53 7.36
N ALA A 107 -32.21 17.51 8.05
CA ALA A 107 -31.75 17.99 9.34
C ALA A 107 -31.52 16.84 10.35
N GLY A 108 -30.35 16.80 10.96
CA GLY A 108 -29.94 15.80 11.94
C GLY A 108 -29.51 14.45 11.35
N LYS A 109 -29.56 14.24 10.03
CA LYS A 109 -29.18 12.98 9.39
C LYS A 109 -27.68 12.88 9.11
N ILE A 110 -27.24 11.64 8.89
CA ILE A 110 -25.87 11.33 8.49
C ILE A 110 -25.82 11.30 6.95
N LEU A 111 -25.04 12.20 6.37
CA LEU A 111 -24.78 12.24 4.93
C LEU A 111 -23.43 11.57 4.64
N VAL A 112 -23.45 10.50 3.84
CA VAL A 112 -22.24 9.81 3.41
C VAL A 112 -21.81 10.33 2.04
N ASP A 113 -20.72 11.09 2.01
CA ASP A 113 -20.11 11.56 0.76
C ASP A 113 -19.25 10.44 0.16
N VAL A 114 -19.68 9.94 -1.00
CA VAL A 114 -19.00 8.88 -1.76
C VAL A 114 -18.32 9.41 -3.03
N SER A 115 -18.25 10.73 -3.19
CA SER A 115 -17.73 11.32 -4.41
C SER A 115 -16.24 11.01 -4.61
N ASN A 116 -15.85 10.80 -5.86
CA ASN A 116 -14.47 10.60 -6.24
C ASN A 116 -14.10 11.67 -7.27
N PRO A 117 -13.55 12.83 -6.84
CA PRO A 117 -13.23 13.92 -7.76
C PRO A 117 -12.12 13.50 -8.72
N THR A 118 -12.14 14.04 -9.92
CA THR A 118 -11.01 13.98 -10.85
C THR A 118 -9.83 14.79 -10.32
N GLU A 119 -8.62 14.55 -10.87
CA GLU A 119 -7.43 15.31 -10.49
C GLU A 119 -7.62 16.83 -10.71
N GLN A 120 -8.29 17.20 -11.81
CA GLN A 120 -8.58 18.60 -12.11
C GLN A 120 -9.53 19.23 -11.08
N GLU A 121 -10.57 18.52 -10.66
CA GLU A 121 -11.51 19.00 -9.63
C GLU A 121 -10.84 19.14 -8.27
N HIS A 122 -10.03 18.14 -7.89
CA HIS A 122 -9.29 18.14 -6.62
C HIS A 122 -8.27 19.29 -6.52
N LEU A 123 -7.67 19.68 -7.64
CA LEU A 123 -6.75 20.82 -7.72
C LEU A 123 -7.48 22.17 -7.79
N ARG A 124 -8.65 22.21 -8.44
CA ARG A 124 -9.47 23.43 -8.57
C ARG A 124 -10.08 23.86 -7.25
N HIS A 125 -10.56 22.92 -6.43
CA HIS A 125 -11.24 23.21 -5.18
C HIS A 125 -10.27 23.20 -3.98
N ARG A 126 -10.38 24.21 -3.12
CA ARG A 126 -9.55 24.31 -1.90
C ARG A 126 -10.06 23.36 -0.80
N GLU A 127 -11.37 23.28 -0.66
CA GLU A 127 -12.03 22.35 0.26
C GLU A 127 -12.35 21.03 -0.45
N SER A 128 -12.45 19.94 0.31
CA SER A 128 -12.92 18.65 -0.17
C SER A 128 -14.39 18.68 -0.58
N ASN A 129 -14.87 17.66 -1.28
CA ASN A 129 -16.29 17.55 -1.60
C ASN A 129 -17.12 17.31 -0.34
N ALA A 130 -16.58 16.56 0.63
CA ALA A 130 -17.25 16.32 1.90
C ALA A 130 -17.38 17.60 2.75
N GLU A 131 -16.34 18.44 2.83
CA GLU A 131 -16.43 19.75 3.49
C GLU A 131 -17.42 20.69 2.79
N TYR A 132 -17.43 20.68 1.46
CA TYR A 132 -18.41 21.45 0.69
C TYR A 132 -19.84 20.97 0.96
N LEU A 133 -20.07 19.65 0.99
CA LEU A 133 -21.36 19.07 1.34
C LEU A 133 -21.79 19.48 2.76
N ALA A 134 -20.86 19.49 3.72
CA ALA A 134 -21.13 19.93 5.09
C ALA A 134 -21.51 21.42 5.14
N SER A 135 -20.87 22.26 4.32
CA SER A 135 -21.21 23.69 4.22
C SER A 135 -22.62 23.93 3.67
N LEU A 136 -23.13 23.05 2.81
CA LEU A 136 -24.48 23.13 2.25
C LEU A 136 -25.55 22.63 3.24
N PHE A 137 -25.18 21.70 4.13
CA PHE A 137 -26.08 21.06 5.09
C PHE A 137 -25.52 21.14 6.52
N PRO A 138 -25.46 22.33 7.13
CA PRO A 138 -24.82 22.53 8.44
C PRO A 138 -25.56 21.83 9.60
N THR A 139 -26.83 21.47 9.40
CA THR A 139 -27.63 20.70 10.38
C THR A 139 -27.42 19.19 10.26
N CYS A 140 -26.65 18.73 9.27
CA CYS A 140 -26.34 17.32 9.04
C CYS A 140 -24.92 17.01 9.49
N THR A 141 -24.64 15.73 9.73
CA THR A 141 -23.28 15.25 9.92
C THR A 141 -22.78 14.58 8.65
N VAL A 142 -21.66 15.06 8.11
CA VAL A 142 -21.04 14.47 6.92
C VAL A 142 -19.96 13.46 7.31
N VAL A 143 -19.98 12.30 6.63
CA VAL A 143 -18.93 11.28 6.71
C VAL A 143 -18.43 10.99 5.29
N LYS A 144 -17.10 11.06 5.08
CA LYS A 144 -16.48 10.61 3.82
C LYS A 144 -16.26 9.10 3.89
N ALA A 145 -16.75 8.35 2.90
CA ALA A 145 -16.49 6.92 2.79
C ALA A 145 -16.66 6.41 1.34
N PHE A 146 -16.23 5.18 1.06
CA PHE A 146 -16.43 4.44 -0.20
C PHE A 146 -15.83 5.03 -1.49
N ASN A 147 -15.22 6.20 -1.49
CA ASN A 147 -14.62 6.80 -2.69
C ASN A 147 -13.50 5.95 -3.32
N VAL A 148 -12.84 5.08 -2.54
CA VAL A 148 -11.80 4.15 -3.02
C VAL A 148 -12.35 2.82 -3.54
N ILE A 149 -13.65 2.57 -3.39
CA ILE A 149 -14.30 1.33 -3.81
C ILE A 149 -14.95 1.55 -5.17
N SER A 150 -14.68 0.66 -6.12
CA SER A 150 -15.31 0.74 -7.43
C SER A 150 -16.76 0.23 -7.40
N ALA A 151 -17.61 0.74 -8.30
CA ALA A 151 -18.97 0.24 -8.50
C ALA A 151 -18.98 -1.29 -8.76
N TRP A 152 -18.03 -1.79 -9.56
CA TRP A 152 -17.88 -3.21 -9.82
C TRP A 152 -17.58 -4.03 -8.54
N THR A 153 -16.71 -3.53 -7.66
CA THR A 153 -16.40 -4.18 -6.38
C THR A 153 -17.63 -4.29 -5.48
N LEU A 154 -18.50 -3.28 -5.47
CA LEU A 154 -19.77 -3.36 -4.74
C LEU A 154 -20.69 -4.45 -5.28
N GLN A 155 -20.74 -4.64 -6.61
CA GLN A 155 -21.57 -5.68 -7.25
C GLN A 155 -21.01 -7.08 -7.06
N ALA A 156 -19.72 -7.29 -7.34
CA ALA A 156 -19.08 -8.61 -7.26
C ALA A 156 -18.79 -9.06 -5.81
N GLY A 157 -18.84 -8.11 -4.87
CA GLY A 157 -18.43 -8.27 -3.48
C GLY A 157 -16.91 -8.08 -3.29
N PRO A 158 -16.47 -7.88 -2.04
CA PRO A 158 -15.06 -7.71 -1.70
C PRO A 158 -14.27 -9.01 -1.89
N ARG A 159 -13.68 -9.19 -3.08
CA ARG A 159 -12.70 -10.24 -3.38
C ARG A 159 -11.30 -9.62 -3.32
N ASP A 160 -10.41 -10.21 -2.52
CA ASP A 160 -8.96 -9.94 -2.35
C ASP A 160 -8.42 -8.49 -2.36
N GLY A 161 -7.59 -8.16 -1.37
CA GLY A 161 -6.73 -6.95 -1.33
C GLY A 161 -7.42 -5.60 -1.09
N ASN A 162 -8.55 -5.31 -1.76
CA ASN A 162 -9.21 -4.01 -1.74
C ASN A 162 -10.44 -3.97 -0.81
N ARG A 163 -10.25 -4.35 0.46
CA ARG A 163 -11.33 -4.35 1.47
C ARG A 163 -11.37 -3.08 2.31
N GLN A 164 -10.31 -2.29 2.29
CA GLN A 164 -10.21 -1.13 3.17
C GLN A 164 -11.05 0.03 2.65
N VAL A 165 -11.91 0.56 3.50
CA VAL A 165 -12.70 1.76 3.24
C VAL A 165 -12.22 2.83 4.22
N PRO A 166 -11.44 3.83 3.76
CA PRO A 166 -11.11 5.00 4.56
C PRO A 166 -12.41 5.73 4.96
N ILE A 167 -12.51 6.09 6.23
CA ILE A 167 -13.65 6.79 6.81
C ILE A 167 -13.14 7.99 7.59
N CYS A 168 -13.70 9.17 7.36
CA CYS A 168 -13.42 10.34 8.19
C CYS A 168 -14.65 11.24 8.33
N GLY A 169 -14.70 11.98 9.43
CA GLY A 169 -15.84 12.81 9.82
C GLY A 169 -15.70 13.29 11.26
N ASP A 170 -16.38 14.37 11.60
CA ASP A 170 -16.18 15.07 12.88
C ASP A 170 -16.96 14.44 14.04
N GLN A 171 -18.10 13.79 13.76
CA GLN A 171 -18.91 13.13 14.78
C GLN A 171 -18.55 11.64 14.93
N PRO A 172 -18.17 11.18 16.12
CA PRO A 172 -17.76 9.79 16.34
C PRO A 172 -18.90 8.79 16.15
N ASP A 173 -20.13 9.14 16.55
CA ASP A 173 -21.30 8.25 16.44
C ASP A 173 -21.70 8.01 14.97
N ALA A 174 -21.64 9.06 14.14
CA ALA A 174 -21.87 8.93 12.71
C ALA A 174 -20.80 8.07 12.03
N LYS A 175 -19.52 8.26 12.38
CA LYS A 175 -18.43 7.40 11.88
C LYS A 175 -18.63 5.94 12.30
N ARG A 176 -19.08 5.68 13.53
CA ARG A 176 -19.36 4.33 14.03
C ARG A 176 -20.48 3.67 13.22
N ALA A 177 -21.61 4.36 13.03
CA ALA A 177 -22.73 3.84 12.24
C ALA A 177 -22.29 3.47 10.81
N VAL A 178 -21.53 4.35 10.14
CA VAL A 178 -21.01 4.08 8.79
C VAL A 178 -20.00 2.92 8.81
N SER A 179 -19.15 2.82 9.85
CA SER A 179 -18.18 1.73 10.00
C SER A 179 -18.84 0.36 10.19
N GLU A 180 -19.93 0.30 10.96
CA GLU A 180 -20.73 -0.93 11.12
C GLU A 180 -21.38 -1.36 9.81
N MET A 181 -21.89 -0.41 9.03
CA MET A 181 -22.42 -0.69 7.68
C MET A 181 -21.33 -1.20 6.73
N VAL A 182 -20.14 -0.60 6.77
CA VAL A 182 -18.96 -1.04 5.99
C VAL A 182 -18.62 -2.50 6.34
N HIS A 183 -18.61 -2.84 7.63
CA HIS A 183 -18.40 -4.20 8.10
C HIS A 183 -19.49 -5.17 7.66
N ALA A 184 -20.77 -4.80 7.78
CA ALA A 184 -21.90 -5.62 7.33
C ALA A 184 -21.88 -5.84 5.81
N MET A 185 -21.32 -4.88 5.05
CA MET A 185 -21.03 -5.03 3.63
C MET A 185 -19.75 -5.83 3.33
N GLY A 186 -19.11 -6.46 4.33
CA GLY A 186 -17.93 -7.31 4.16
C GLY A 186 -16.63 -6.56 3.88
N PHE A 187 -16.62 -5.25 4.06
CA PHE A 187 -15.43 -4.40 3.95
C PHE A 187 -14.80 -4.19 5.33
N MET A 188 -13.62 -3.57 5.35
CA MET A 188 -12.87 -3.20 6.55
C MET A 188 -12.80 -1.69 6.65
N PRO A 189 -13.48 -1.05 7.62
CA PRO A 189 -13.37 0.38 7.86
C PRO A 189 -11.97 0.73 8.34
N MET A 190 -11.44 1.86 7.89
CA MET A 190 -10.18 2.45 8.34
C MET A 190 -10.46 3.90 8.73
N ASP A 191 -10.43 4.20 10.03
CA ASP A 191 -10.64 5.57 10.51
C ASP A 191 -9.43 6.46 10.20
N MET A 192 -9.68 7.54 9.46
CA MET A 192 -8.70 8.55 9.03
C MET A 192 -8.85 9.87 9.82
N GLY A 193 -9.67 9.90 10.87
CA GLY A 193 -9.81 11.04 11.77
C GLY A 193 -11.02 11.94 11.45
N SER A 194 -10.79 13.25 11.52
CA SER A 194 -11.82 14.29 11.33
C SER A 194 -12.13 14.55 9.85
N LEU A 195 -13.15 15.36 9.56
CA LEU A 195 -13.56 15.67 8.19
C LEU A 195 -12.45 16.41 7.40
N ALA A 196 -11.53 17.09 8.09
CA ALA A 196 -10.36 17.73 7.48
C ALA A 196 -9.46 16.74 6.70
N SER A 197 -9.45 15.45 7.07
CA SER A 197 -8.73 14.40 6.35
C SER A 197 -9.39 14.01 5.03
N ALA A 198 -10.64 14.46 4.76
CA ALA A 198 -11.40 14.05 3.58
C ALA A 198 -10.69 14.43 2.27
N ARG A 199 -9.96 15.55 2.25
CA ARG A 199 -9.16 15.94 1.09
C ARG A 199 -8.06 14.92 0.77
N GLU A 200 -7.37 14.42 1.79
CA GLU A 200 -6.35 13.39 1.60
C GLU A 200 -6.99 12.08 1.14
N VAL A 201 -8.15 11.71 1.72
CA VAL A 201 -8.93 10.53 1.32
C VAL A 201 -9.38 10.61 -0.13
N GLU A 202 -9.83 11.77 -0.60
CA GLU A 202 -10.19 12.02 -2.01
C GLU A 202 -8.99 11.89 -2.97
N ALA A 203 -7.78 12.17 -2.50
CA ALA A 203 -6.58 12.04 -3.31
C ALA A 203 -6.09 10.59 -3.45
N ILE A 204 -6.59 9.64 -2.66
CA ILE A 204 -6.14 8.23 -2.68
C ILE A 204 -6.36 7.59 -4.07
N PRO A 205 -7.56 7.61 -4.67
CA PRO A 205 -7.80 6.96 -5.97
C PRO A 205 -7.07 7.63 -7.13
N LEU A 206 -6.72 8.92 -7.00
CA LEU A 206 -6.07 9.71 -8.05
C LEU A 206 -4.60 9.32 -8.27
N ARG A 207 -3.95 8.76 -7.24
CA ARG A 207 -2.49 8.55 -7.25
C ARG A 207 -2.15 7.10 -7.56
N LEU A 208 -1.69 6.83 -8.78
CA LEU A 208 -1.09 5.54 -9.11
C LEU A 208 0.34 5.47 -8.54
N LEU A 209 0.54 4.59 -7.54
CA LEU A 209 1.82 4.24 -6.93
C LEU A 209 2.73 5.45 -6.62
N PRO A 210 2.27 6.48 -5.87
CA PRO A 210 3.00 7.74 -5.71
C PRO A 210 4.41 7.53 -5.11
N GLY A 211 4.54 6.63 -4.14
CA GLY A 211 5.82 6.32 -3.51
C GLY A 211 6.84 5.60 -4.41
N TRP A 212 6.40 5.03 -5.54
CA TRP A 212 7.24 4.23 -6.45
C TRP A 212 7.71 5.00 -7.69
N LYS A 213 7.09 6.13 -8.03
CA LYS A 213 7.43 6.89 -9.26
C LYS A 213 8.92 7.25 -9.32
N VAL A 214 9.42 7.93 -8.29
CA VAL A 214 10.82 8.37 -8.23
C VAL A 214 11.80 7.19 -8.16
N PRO A 215 11.63 6.20 -7.25
CA PRO A 215 12.50 5.02 -7.21
C PRO A 215 12.55 4.22 -8.51
N SER A 216 11.42 4.05 -9.19
CA SER A 216 11.34 3.27 -10.43
C SER A 216 12.06 3.98 -11.58
N LEU A 217 11.89 5.30 -11.71
CA LEU A 217 12.62 6.10 -12.70
C LEU A 217 14.13 6.08 -12.43
N LEU A 218 14.53 6.17 -11.16
CA LEU A 218 15.93 6.05 -10.76
C LEU A 218 16.53 4.69 -11.14
N ALA A 219 15.84 3.60 -10.79
CA ALA A 219 16.30 2.24 -11.12
C ALA A 219 16.37 2.01 -12.64
N LEU A 220 15.38 2.49 -13.39
CA LEU A 220 15.36 2.41 -14.85
C LEU A 220 16.52 3.22 -15.45
N GLY A 221 16.74 4.45 -14.99
CA GLY A 221 17.84 5.30 -15.46
C GLY A 221 19.21 4.66 -15.21
N LEU A 222 19.42 4.10 -14.00
CA LEU A 222 20.65 3.35 -13.68
C LEU A 222 20.80 2.13 -14.58
N PHE A 223 19.72 1.37 -14.81
CA PHE A 223 19.76 0.20 -15.68
C PHE A 223 20.14 0.57 -17.11
N VAL A 224 19.51 1.58 -17.71
CA VAL A 224 19.83 2.02 -19.07
C VAL A 224 21.28 2.49 -19.17
N CYS A 225 21.77 3.25 -18.18
CA CYS A 225 23.15 3.75 -18.15
C CYS A 225 24.16 2.59 -18.11
N PHE A 226 24.04 1.68 -17.15
CA PHE A 226 24.95 0.53 -17.04
C PHE A 226 24.79 -0.45 -18.21
N TYR A 227 23.58 -0.62 -18.73
CA TYR A 227 23.35 -1.47 -19.90
C TYR A 227 24.04 -0.91 -21.13
N ALA A 228 23.91 0.39 -21.40
CA ALA A 228 24.58 1.05 -22.52
C ALA A 228 26.10 0.95 -22.39
N TYR A 229 26.64 1.18 -21.19
CA TYR A 229 28.07 1.02 -20.93
C TYR A 229 28.55 -0.42 -21.19
N ASN A 230 27.87 -1.42 -20.65
CA ASN A 230 28.21 -2.83 -20.84
C ASN A 230 28.02 -3.27 -22.30
N PHE A 231 27.01 -2.75 -23.00
CA PHE A 231 26.81 -2.99 -24.43
C PHE A 231 27.98 -2.47 -25.26
N ILE A 232 28.41 -1.23 -24.99
CA ILE A 232 29.54 -0.62 -25.70
C ILE A 232 30.80 -1.46 -25.48
N ARG A 233 31.09 -1.84 -24.23
CA ARG A 233 32.29 -2.61 -23.86
C ARG A 233 32.27 -4.04 -24.40
N ASP A 234 31.17 -4.78 -24.20
CA ASP A 234 31.16 -6.24 -24.38
C ASP A 234 30.68 -6.69 -25.77
N VAL A 235 30.02 -5.79 -26.51
CA VAL A 235 29.44 -6.07 -27.84
C VAL A 235 30.00 -5.12 -28.90
N LEU A 236 29.88 -3.80 -28.71
CA LEU A 236 30.23 -2.83 -29.76
C LEU A 236 31.74 -2.74 -30.00
N GLN A 237 32.55 -2.65 -28.94
CA GLN A 237 34.00 -2.55 -29.07
C GLN A 237 34.63 -3.78 -29.76
N PRO A 238 34.31 -5.04 -29.38
CA PRO A 238 34.81 -6.22 -30.10
C PRO A 238 34.31 -6.32 -31.54
N TYR A 239 33.12 -5.78 -31.82
CA TYR A 239 32.58 -5.75 -33.18
C TYR A 239 33.38 -4.77 -34.06
N VAL A 240 33.71 -3.59 -33.56
CA VAL A 240 34.46 -2.57 -34.31
C VAL A 240 35.94 -2.93 -34.46
N GLN A 241 36.59 -3.42 -33.40
CA GLN A 241 38.05 -3.66 -33.40
C GLN A 241 38.44 -5.01 -34.00
N GLU A 242 37.67 -6.07 -33.71
CA GLU A 242 38.03 -7.44 -34.07
C GLU A 242 37.10 -8.05 -35.13
N SER A 243 36.08 -7.31 -35.59
CA SER A 243 35.02 -7.82 -36.49
C SER A 243 34.30 -9.07 -35.97
N LYS A 244 34.25 -9.26 -34.64
CA LYS A 244 33.58 -10.42 -34.01
C LYS A 244 32.14 -10.10 -33.65
N ASN A 245 31.19 -10.86 -34.21
CA ASN A 245 29.77 -10.73 -33.87
C ASN A 245 29.48 -11.35 -32.49
N LYS A 246 29.27 -10.50 -31.47
CA LYS A 246 28.91 -10.91 -30.10
C LYS A 246 27.50 -10.48 -29.67
N PHE A 247 26.60 -10.18 -30.61
CA PHE A 247 25.24 -9.68 -30.31
C PHE A 247 24.38 -10.67 -29.51
N TYR A 248 24.68 -11.98 -29.56
CA TYR A 248 24.03 -13.00 -28.72
C TYR A 248 24.20 -12.76 -27.21
N LYS A 249 25.12 -11.90 -26.79
CA LYS A 249 25.32 -11.52 -25.38
C LYS A 249 24.22 -10.62 -24.83
N LEU A 250 23.49 -9.89 -25.68
CA LEU A 250 22.49 -8.89 -25.29
C LEU A 250 21.42 -9.41 -24.31
N PRO A 251 20.76 -10.57 -24.54
CA PRO A 251 19.59 -10.93 -23.75
C PRO A 251 19.92 -11.44 -22.35
N VAL A 252 21.10 -12.02 -22.15
CA VAL A 252 21.47 -12.67 -20.88
C VAL A 252 22.76 -12.13 -20.30
N SER A 253 23.83 -12.05 -21.09
CA SER A 253 25.15 -11.67 -20.55
C SER A 253 25.18 -10.22 -20.12
N VAL A 254 24.73 -9.30 -20.99
CA VAL A 254 24.74 -7.85 -20.72
C VAL A 254 23.74 -7.50 -19.62
N VAL A 255 22.58 -8.17 -19.60
CA VAL A 255 21.60 -8.02 -18.52
C VAL A 255 22.20 -8.48 -17.19
N ASN A 256 22.83 -9.66 -17.15
CA ASN A 256 23.37 -10.23 -15.90
C ASN A 256 24.59 -9.48 -15.36
N THR A 257 25.32 -8.73 -16.19
CA THR A 257 26.37 -7.80 -15.71
C THR A 257 25.80 -6.46 -15.26
N THR A 258 24.61 -6.08 -15.74
CA THR A 258 23.97 -4.79 -15.43
C THR A 258 23.17 -4.84 -14.12
N LEU A 259 22.38 -5.89 -13.93
CA LEU A 259 21.53 -6.09 -12.75
C LEU A 259 22.26 -5.95 -11.40
N PRO A 260 23.43 -6.59 -11.16
CA PRO A 260 24.13 -6.44 -9.89
C PRO A 260 24.64 -5.01 -9.67
N CYS A 261 25.11 -4.31 -10.71
CA CYS A 261 25.52 -2.91 -10.60
C CYS A 261 24.36 -2.02 -10.13
N VAL A 262 23.18 -2.20 -10.74
CA VAL A 262 21.97 -1.47 -10.34
C VAL A 262 21.58 -1.81 -8.91
N ALA A 263 21.56 -3.10 -8.54
CA ALA A 263 21.24 -3.55 -7.19
C ALA A 263 22.17 -2.92 -6.14
N TYR A 264 23.49 -2.98 -6.35
CA TYR A 264 24.46 -2.39 -5.41
C TYR A 264 24.28 -0.89 -5.24
N VAL A 265 24.14 -0.14 -6.34
CA VAL A 265 23.95 1.31 -6.27
C VAL A 265 22.64 1.66 -5.55
N LEU A 266 21.53 0.97 -5.87
CA LEU A 266 20.26 1.18 -5.18
C LEU A 266 20.38 0.87 -3.69
N LEU A 267 21.03 -0.24 -3.31
CA LEU A 267 21.27 -0.59 -1.91
C LEU A 267 22.07 0.50 -1.19
N SER A 268 23.14 1.02 -1.81
CA SER A 268 23.90 2.14 -1.24
C SER A 268 23.04 3.39 -1.04
N LEU A 269 22.14 3.69 -1.99
CA LEU A 269 21.22 4.83 -1.90
C LEU A 269 20.11 4.67 -0.83
N VAL A 270 19.90 3.47 -0.29
CA VAL A 270 19.03 3.26 0.88
C VAL A 270 19.69 3.80 2.16
N TYR A 271 20.98 3.52 2.36
CA TYR A 271 21.69 3.83 3.60
C TYR A 271 22.38 5.20 3.60
N LEU A 272 22.78 5.70 2.43
CA LEU A 272 23.43 7.00 2.26
C LEU A 272 22.67 8.19 2.90
N PRO A 273 21.35 8.37 2.73
CA PRO A 273 20.65 9.50 3.34
C PRO A 273 20.65 9.43 4.87
N GLY A 274 20.72 8.25 5.48
CA GLY A 274 20.87 8.09 6.92
C GLY A 274 22.21 8.61 7.44
N VAL A 275 23.30 8.33 6.72
CA VAL A 275 24.64 8.85 7.04
C VAL A 275 24.68 10.37 6.89
N LEU A 276 24.10 10.91 5.81
CA LEU A 276 24.01 12.35 5.60
C LEU A 276 23.17 13.05 6.68
N ALA A 277 22.05 12.44 7.08
CA ALA A 277 21.20 12.93 8.16
C ALA A 277 21.96 12.99 9.49
N ALA A 278 22.71 11.93 9.82
CA ALA A 278 23.54 11.88 11.03
C ALA A 278 24.63 12.97 11.02
N ALA A 279 25.36 13.13 9.91
CA ALA A 279 26.37 14.18 9.77
C ALA A 279 25.76 15.58 9.91
N LEU A 280 24.56 15.80 9.35
CA LEU A 280 23.86 17.08 9.46
C LEU A 280 23.37 17.36 10.89
N GLN A 281 22.90 16.35 11.61
CA GLN A 281 22.49 16.45 13.02
C GLN A 281 23.69 16.79 13.90
N LEU A 282 24.83 16.11 13.72
CA LEU A 282 26.07 16.41 14.44
C LEU A 282 26.53 17.84 14.18
N ARG A 283 26.53 18.28 12.91
CA ARG A 283 26.90 19.67 12.54
C ARG A 283 25.98 20.72 13.16
N ARG A 284 24.69 20.41 13.34
CA ARG A 284 23.71 21.33 13.93
C ARG A 284 23.70 21.32 15.46
N GLY A 285 24.27 20.29 16.09
CA GLY A 285 24.18 20.06 17.53
C GLY A 285 22.76 19.78 18.04
N THR A 286 21.78 19.58 17.16
CA THR A 286 20.38 19.32 17.53
C THR A 286 19.67 18.47 16.49
N LYS A 287 18.81 17.56 16.96
CA LYS A 287 17.92 16.74 16.13
C LYS A 287 16.59 17.42 15.79
N TYR A 288 16.23 18.49 16.50
CA TYR A 288 14.90 19.11 16.42
C TYR A 288 14.72 20.07 15.24
N ARG A 289 15.78 20.29 14.45
CA ARG A 289 15.71 21.13 13.25
C ARG A 289 15.35 20.28 12.03
N ARG A 290 14.28 20.64 11.32
CA ARG A 290 13.81 19.98 10.10
C ARG A 290 14.94 19.79 9.07
N PHE A 291 14.95 18.63 8.41
CA PHE A 291 15.86 18.37 7.30
C PHE A 291 15.53 19.24 6.08
N PRO A 292 16.52 19.51 5.20
CA PRO A 292 16.22 20.06 3.88
C PRO A 292 15.21 19.17 3.16
N ASP A 293 14.26 19.76 2.42
CA ASP A 293 13.14 19.03 1.83
C ASP A 293 13.61 17.87 0.93
N TRP A 294 14.67 18.04 0.14
CA TRP A 294 15.21 16.97 -0.72
C TRP A 294 15.66 15.73 0.07
N LEU A 295 16.22 15.92 1.27
CA LEU A 295 16.70 14.82 2.11
C LEU A 295 15.52 14.12 2.79
N ASP A 296 14.53 14.89 3.22
CA ASP A 296 13.31 14.36 3.83
C ASP A 296 12.52 13.49 2.84
N HIS A 297 12.33 13.96 1.60
CA HIS A 297 11.69 13.17 0.54
C HIS A 297 12.49 11.89 0.23
N TRP A 298 13.83 11.97 0.17
CA TRP A 298 14.65 10.79 -0.06
C TRP A 298 14.52 9.75 1.08
N LEU A 299 14.50 10.20 2.34
CA LEU A 299 14.31 9.32 3.49
C LEU A 299 12.98 8.55 3.45
N GLN A 300 11.93 9.14 2.88
CA GLN A 300 10.60 8.50 2.69
C GLN A 300 10.61 7.41 1.61
N HIS A 301 11.52 7.48 0.64
CA HIS A 301 11.61 6.53 -0.48
C HIS A 301 12.53 5.32 -0.23
N ARG A 302 13.20 5.26 0.94
CA ARG A 302 14.17 4.20 1.28
C ARG A 302 13.60 2.78 1.11
N LYS A 303 12.34 2.57 1.53
CA LYS A 303 11.66 1.28 1.44
C LYS A 303 11.56 0.81 -0.03
N GLN A 304 11.11 1.69 -0.92
CA GLN A 304 10.88 1.37 -2.33
C GLN A 304 12.21 1.16 -3.07
N ILE A 305 13.23 1.97 -2.78
CA ILE A 305 14.59 1.80 -3.33
C ILE A 305 15.17 0.44 -2.90
N GLY A 306 15.02 0.07 -1.63
CA GLY A 306 15.49 -1.22 -1.10
C GLY A 306 14.78 -2.42 -1.74
N LEU A 307 13.47 -2.35 -1.95
CA LEU A 307 12.72 -3.39 -2.64
C LEU A 307 13.13 -3.55 -4.12
N LEU A 308 13.41 -2.44 -4.83
CA LEU A 308 13.95 -2.49 -6.20
C LEU A 308 15.36 -3.07 -6.24
N SER A 309 16.20 -2.73 -5.26
CA SER A 309 17.52 -3.34 -5.10
C SER A 309 17.42 -4.86 -4.94
N PHE A 310 16.55 -5.34 -4.04
CA PHE A 310 16.30 -6.76 -3.84
C PHE A 310 15.80 -7.44 -5.12
N PHE A 311 14.86 -6.82 -5.84
CA PHE A 311 14.36 -7.33 -7.11
C PHE A 311 15.48 -7.50 -8.16
N CYS A 312 16.34 -6.50 -8.32
CA CYS A 312 17.50 -6.60 -9.22
C CYS A 312 18.49 -7.69 -8.79
N ALA A 313 18.74 -7.84 -7.48
CA ALA A 313 19.59 -8.89 -6.94
C ALA A 313 19.02 -10.29 -7.16
N ALA A 314 17.71 -10.47 -6.95
CA ALA A 314 17.02 -11.74 -7.19
C ALA A 314 17.04 -12.12 -8.67
N LEU A 315 16.80 -11.17 -9.58
CA LEU A 315 16.96 -11.40 -11.01
C LEU A 315 18.40 -11.77 -11.36
N HIS A 316 19.40 -11.07 -10.83
CA HIS A 316 20.82 -11.40 -11.03
C HIS A 316 21.14 -12.84 -10.60
N ALA A 317 20.62 -13.27 -9.45
CA ALA A 317 20.77 -14.65 -8.98
C ALA A 317 20.17 -15.65 -9.99
N LEU A 318 18.93 -15.42 -10.44
CA LEU A 318 18.25 -16.26 -11.43
C LEU A 318 19.04 -16.35 -12.75
N TYR A 319 19.45 -15.19 -13.31
CA TYR A 319 20.25 -15.16 -14.52
C TYR A 319 21.59 -15.89 -14.36
N SER A 320 22.22 -15.78 -13.19
CA SER A 320 23.48 -16.46 -12.87
C SER A 320 23.32 -17.98 -12.77
N PHE A 321 22.25 -18.46 -12.13
CA PHE A 321 21.91 -19.90 -12.11
C PHE A 321 21.64 -20.46 -13.51
N CYS A 322 21.12 -19.65 -14.44
CA CYS A 322 20.87 -20.07 -15.80
C CYS A 322 22.12 -20.06 -16.70
N LEU A 323 23.28 -19.55 -16.26
CA LEU A 323 24.48 -19.46 -17.10
C LEU A 323 24.94 -20.82 -17.68
N PRO A 324 25.00 -21.92 -16.91
CA PRO A 324 25.43 -23.23 -17.42
C PRO A 324 24.47 -23.82 -18.47
N LEU A 325 23.19 -23.42 -18.45
CA LEU A 325 22.17 -23.91 -19.37
C LEU A 325 22.31 -23.33 -20.78
N ARG A 326 23.04 -22.22 -20.93
CA ARG A 326 23.20 -21.51 -22.21
C ARG A 326 24.03 -22.33 -23.20
N ARG A 327 23.55 -22.42 -24.44
CA ARG A 327 24.29 -23.06 -25.55
C ARG A 327 25.67 -22.44 -25.76
N SER A 328 25.79 -21.11 -25.63
CA SER A 328 27.08 -20.42 -25.76
C SER A 328 28.12 -20.94 -24.75
N ASN A 329 27.72 -21.11 -23.48
CA ASN A 329 28.62 -21.62 -22.45
C ASN A 329 29.03 -23.07 -22.71
N ARG A 330 28.10 -23.90 -23.20
CA ARG A 330 28.39 -25.28 -23.60
C ARG A 330 29.42 -25.34 -24.73
N TYR A 331 29.27 -24.48 -25.75
CA TYR A 331 30.25 -24.41 -26.83
C TYR A 331 31.62 -23.92 -26.34
N ASP A 332 31.67 -22.93 -25.46
CA ASP A 332 32.92 -22.42 -24.89
C ASP A 332 33.64 -23.50 -24.06
N LEU A 333 32.92 -24.25 -23.23
CA LEU A 333 33.47 -25.38 -22.46
C LEU A 333 34.03 -26.49 -23.36
N VAL A 334 33.29 -26.88 -24.40
CA VAL A 334 33.75 -27.90 -25.37
C VAL A 334 34.99 -27.42 -26.13
N ASN A 335 35.00 -26.17 -26.59
CA ASN A 335 36.15 -25.58 -27.27
C ASN A 335 37.38 -25.50 -26.35
N LEU A 336 37.20 -25.21 -25.06
CA LEU A 336 38.27 -25.19 -24.07
C LEU A 336 38.86 -26.59 -23.86
N ALA A 337 38.00 -27.62 -23.73
CA ALA A 337 38.43 -29.01 -23.58
C ALA A 337 39.22 -29.50 -24.82
N ILE A 338 38.74 -29.20 -26.03
CA ILE A 338 39.45 -29.55 -27.28
C ILE A 338 40.84 -28.89 -27.32
N LYS A 339 40.91 -27.59 -27.02
CA LYS A 339 42.20 -26.86 -26.96
C LYS A 339 43.16 -27.45 -25.94
N GLN A 340 42.66 -27.91 -24.80
CA GLN A 340 43.46 -28.55 -23.77
C GLN A 340 44.07 -29.87 -24.27
N VAL A 341 43.25 -30.73 -24.87
CA VAL A 341 43.72 -32.02 -25.41
C VAL A 341 44.79 -31.80 -26.46
N LEU A 342 44.58 -30.84 -27.37
CA LEU A 342 45.58 -30.47 -28.38
C LEU A 342 46.88 -29.91 -27.78
N ALA A 343 46.80 -29.24 -26.63
CA ALA A 343 47.96 -28.69 -25.92
C ALA A 343 48.66 -29.70 -24.99
N ASN A 344 48.20 -30.96 -24.93
CA ASN A 344 48.72 -32.03 -24.08
C ASN A 344 48.87 -31.64 -22.59
N LYS A 345 47.95 -30.80 -22.08
CA LYS A 345 47.94 -30.38 -20.66
C LYS A 345 47.05 -31.30 -19.83
N SER A 346 47.64 -31.98 -18.84
CA SER A 346 46.97 -33.00 -18.02
C SER A 346 46.26 -32.46 -16.77
N HIS A 347 46.52 -31.21 -16.35
CA HIS A 347 45.97 -30.64 -15.12
C HIS A 347 45.44 -29.21 -15.35
N LEU A 348 44.16 -28.98 -15.01
CA LEU A 348 43.48 -27.67 -15.11
C LEU A 348 43.18 -27.02 -13.76
N TRP A 349 43.42 -27.74 -12.66
CA TRP A 349 43.05 -27.23 -11.34
C TRP A 349 43.99 -26.10 -10.93
N VAL A 350 43.40 -24.92 -10.72
CA VAL A 350 44.05 -23.73 -10.22
C VAL A 350 43.40 -23.37 -8.89
N GLU A 351 44.08 -23.74 -7.79
CA GLU A 351 43.60 -23.62 -6.42
C GLU A 351 43.04 -22.21 -6.11
N GLU A 352 43.77 -21.17 -6.52
CA GLU A 352 43.39 -19.77 -6.27
C GLU A 352 42.05 -19.39 -6.94
N GLU A 353 41.81 -19.86 -8.17
CA GLU A 353 40.57 -19.55 -8.87
C GLU A 353 39.37 -20.29 -8.28
N VAL A 354 39.60 -21.52 -7.80
CA VAL A 354 38.59 -22.30 -7.08
C VAL A 354 38.19 -21.61 -5.78
N TRP A 355 39.17 -21.24 -4.93
CA TRP A 355 38.86 -20.51 -3.68
C TRP A 355 38.14 -19.20 -3.93
N ARG A 356 38.60 -18.43 -4.91
CA ARG A 356 37.93 -17.17 -5.30
C ARG A 356 36.47 -17.44 -5.66
N MET A 357 36.21 -18.48 -6.47
CA MET A 357 34.87 -18.88 -6.90
C MET A 357 33.95 -19.24 -5.72
N GLU A 358 34.41 -20.17 -4.88
CA GLU A 358 33.64 -20.68 -3.75
C GLU A 358 33.30 -19.58 -2.74
N ILE A 359 34.26 -18.69 -2.45
CA ILE A 359 34.06 -17.59 -1.49
C ILE A 359 33.04 -16.59 -2.03
N TYR A 360 33.19 -16.09 -3.27
CA TYR A 360 32.29 -15.06 -3.77
C TYR A 360 30.86 -15.60 -3.89
N LEU A 361 30.70 -16.87 -4.30
CA LEU A 361 29.40 -17.51 -4.44
C LEU A 361 28.71 -17.65 -3.08
N SER A 362 29.45 -18.15 -2.08
CA SER A 362 28.95 -18.30 -0.71
C SER A 362 28.52 -16.96 -0.11
N VAL A 363 29.36 -15.92 -0.23
CA VAL A 363 29.03 -14.57 0.26
C VAL A 363 27.83 -13.99 -0.49
N GLY A 364 27.73 -14.21 -1.81
CA GLY A 364 26.59 -13.76 -2.62
C GLY A 364 25.27 -14.41 -2.19
N VAL A 365 25.28 -15.71 -1.87
CA VAL A 365 24.11 -16.44 -1.35
C VAL A 365 23.69 -15.89 0.01
N LEU A 366 24.64 -15.68 0.91
CA LEU A 366 24.36 -15.07 2.23
C LEU A 366 23.77 -13.66 2.09
N ALA A 367 24.33 -12.83 1.21
CA ALA A 367 23.84 -11.48 0.94
C ALA A 367 22.43 -11.48 0.35
N LEU A 368 22.10 -12.41 -0.56
CA LEU A 368 20.74 -12.56 -1.06
C LEU A 368 19.78 -13.03 0.03
N GLY A 369 20.22 -13.93 0.93
CA GLY A 369 19.46 -14.37 2.09
C GLY A 369 19.12 -13.23 3.03
N THR A 370 20.07 -12.35 3.35
CA THR A 370 19.82 -11.18 4.20
C THR A 370 18.92 -10.16 3.51
N LEU A 371 19.11 -9.86 2.22
CA LEU A 371 18.21 -9.00 1.46
C LEU A 371 16.78 -9.55 1.40
N SER A 372 16.63 -10.88 1.31
CA SER A 372 15.32 -11.54 1.35
C SER A 372 14.62 -11.30 2.70
N LEU A 373 15.35 -11.37 3.81
CA LEU A 373 14.82 -11.09 5.15
C LEU A 373 14.34 -9.62 5.28
N LEU A 374 15.10 -8.67 4.72
CA LEU A 374 14.70 -7.26 4.67
C LEU A 374 13.43 -7.05 3.84
N ALA A 375 13.34 -7.74 2.70
CA ALA A 375 12.17 -7.67 1.82
C ALA A 375 10.92 -8.26 2.50
N VAL A 376 11.06 -9.40 3.17
CA VAL A 376 9.96 -10.06 3.91
C VAL A 376 9.47 -9.16 5.05
N THR A 377 10.37 -8.59 5.84
CA THR A 377 9.99 -7.67 6.93
C THR A 377 9.44 -6.32 6.43
N SER A 378 9.53 -6.03 5.13
CA SER A 378 8.88 -4.87 4.51
C SER A 378 7.39 -5.09 4.19
N LEU A 379 6.89 -6.33 4.29
CA LEU A 379 5.48 -6.65 4.12
C LEU A 379 4.66 -6.06 5.27
N PRO A 380 3.56 -5.33 5.01
CA PRO A 380 2.77 -4.67 6.06
C PRO A 380 2.28 -5.62 7.16
N SER A 381 1.89 -6.85 6.80
CA SER A 381 1.43 -7.87 7.78
C SER A 381 2.52 -8.24 8.79
N ILE A 382 3.78 -8.29 8.37
CA ILE A 382 4.92 -8.63 9.22
C ILE A 382 5.45 -7.39 9.93
N ALA A 383 5.56 -6.27 9.22
CA ALA A 383 6.00 -5.01 9.81
C ALA A 383 5.09 -4.57 10.96
N ASN A 384 3.78 -4.77 10.83
CA ASN A 384 2.80 -4.44 11.87
C ASN A 384 2.77 -5.43 13.04
N SER A 385 3.37 -6.63 12.90
CA SER A 385 3.48 -7.60 13.99
C SER A 385 4.76 -7.45 14.80
N LEU A 386 5.76 -6.72 14.30
CA LEU A 386 7.04 -6.50 14.96
C LEU A 386 7.00 -5.22 15.80
N ASN A 387 7.65 -5.24 16.96
CA ASN A 387 7.86 -4.00 17.70
C ASN A 387 8.96 -3.15 17.04
N TRP A 388 9.05 -1.87 17.44
CA TRP A 388 10.00 -0.93 16.83
C TRP A 388 11.47 -1.36 17.00
N ARG A 389 11.83 -2.05 18.08
CA ARG A 389 13.21 -2.55 18.32
C ARG A 389 13.56 -3.68 17.38
N GLU A 390 12.67 -4.65 17.22
CA GLU A 390 12.82 -5.78 16.29
C GLU A 390 12.89 -5.29 14.84
N PHE A 391 11.98 -4.41 14.45
CA PHE A 391 11.96 -3.83 13.11
C PHE A 391 13.26 -3.06 12.81
N SER A 392 13.73 -2.24 13.76
CA SER A 392 14.98 -1.49 13.61
C SER A 392 16.20 -2.40 13.57
N PHE A 393 16.23 -3.47 14.37
CA PHE A 393 17.32 -4.46 14.33
C PHE A 393 17.43 -5.10 12.95
N VAL A 394 16.32 -5.56 12.38
CA VAL A 394 16.34 -6.18 11.05
C VAL A 394 16.70 -5.15 9.97
N GLN A 395 16.07 -3.98 9.96
CA GLN A 395 16.23 -3.00 8.86
C GLN A 395 17.53 -2.18 8.93
N CYS A 396 18.16 -2.06 10.11
CA CYS A 396 19.36 -1.24 10.29
C CYS A 396 20.62 -2.04 10.68
N VAL A 397 20.48 -3.10 11.47
CA VAL A 397 21.62 -3.83 12.05
C VAL A 397 21.97 -5.07 11.22
N ALA A 398 20.99 -5.79 10.66
CA ALA A 398 21.26 -6.99 9.86
C ALA A 398 22.11 -6.73 8.59
N THR A 399 22.23 -5.48 8.14
CA THR A 399 23.08 -5.06 7.00
C THR A 399 24.40 -4.42 7.39
N SER A 400 24.59 -4.09 8.66
CA SER A 400 25.87 -3.63 9.19
C SER A 400 26.52 -4.82 9.88
N GLY A 401 27.44 -5.50 9.19
CA GLY A 401 28.09 -6.74 9.64
C GLY A 401 28.36 -6.79 11.15
N GLY A 402 27.91 -7.89 11.77
CA GLY A 402 27.88 -8.06 13.20
C GLY A 402 29.23 -7.90 13.90
N GLY A 403 29.19 -7.22 15.04
CA GLY A 403 30.26 -7.15 16.02
C GLY A 403 29.67 -6.84 17.39
N ASN A 404 28.97 -7.81 17.97
CA ASN A 404 28.60 -7.76 19.39
C ASN A 404 29.27 -8.95 20.09
N THR A 405 30.57 -8.84 20.34
CA THR A 405 31.24 -9.70 21.32
C THR A 405 30.85 -9.22 22.70
N GLY A 406 30.10 -10.06 23.42
CA GLY A 406 29.74 -9.79 24.80
C GLY A 406 30.97 -9.71 25.71
N SER A 407 30.99 -8.73 26.58
CA SER A 407 31.60 -8.84 27.90
C SER A 407 30.71 -8.13 28.88
N GLY A 408 30.17 -8.86 29.85
CA GLY A 408 29.41 -8.30 30.95
C GLY A 408 30.28 -7.39 31.79
N ALA A 409 29.81 -6.18 32.04
CA ALA A 409 30.18 -5.40 33.21
C ALA A 409 29.05 -4.39 33.48
N SER A 410 28.61 -4.39 34.72
CA SER A 410 27.62 -3.50 35.33
C SER A 410 27.86 -2.02 35.04
N ARG A 411 26.74 -1.30 34.84
CA ARG A 411 26.56 0.16 34.77
C ARG A 411 27.46 0.95 35.76
N PRO A 412 27.81 2.21 35.44
CA PRO A 412 26.88 3.28 35.82
C PRO A 412 26.62 4.33 34.74
N ASP A 413 25.51 5.03 34.97
CA ASP A 413 24.85 6.04 34.15
C ASP A 413 25.78 7.15 33.64
N THR A 414 25.85 7.29 32.31
CA THR A 414 26.11 8.58 31.65
C THR A 414 25.26 8.69 30.39
N HIS A 415 24.56 9.81 30.27
CA HIS A 415 23.61 10.13 29.22
C HIS A 415 24.25 10.16 27.83
N LEU A 416 23.86 9.25 26.94
CA LEU A 416 23.97 9.42 25.48
C LEU A 416 23.01 8.47 24.73
N PRO A 417 21.77 8.88 24.43
CA PRO A 417 20.95 8.22 23.42
C PRO A 417 20.76 9.19 22.24
N ALA A 418 21.69 9.20 21.28
CA ALA A 418 21.55 10.05 20.09
C ALA A 418 21.79 9.37 18.74
N LEU A 419 22.42 8.19 18.68
CA LEU A 419 22.81 7.59 17.39
C LEU A 419 21.76 6.66 16.76
N ALA A 420 20.78 6.16 17.52
CA ALA A 420 19.77 5.24 16.99
C ALA A 420 18.52 5.92 16.38
N SER A 421 18.33 7.24 16.60
CA SER A 421 17.08 7.92 16.16
C SER A 421 17.10 8.44 14.72
N ALA A 422 18.25 8.39 14.04
CA ALA A 422 18.38 8.88 12.66
C ALA A 422 17.80 7.91 11.60
N CYS A 423 17.42 6.69 11.98
CA CYS A 423 17.01 5.66 11.03
C CYS A 423 15.49 5.49 10.81
N SER A 424 14.60 6.05 11.62
CA SER A 424 13.14 5.86 11.46
C SER A 424 12.39 7.14 11.07
N PRO A 425 11.43 7.09 10.13
CA PRO A 425 10.38 8.10 10.04
C PRO A 425 9.48 7.97 11.28
N ALA A 426 9.20 9.09 11.95
CA ALA A 426 8.30 9.11 13.10
C ALA A 426 6.85 8.76 12.66
N PRO A 427 6.07 8.01 13.46
CA PRO A 427 4.64 7.94 13.27
C PRO A 427 4.03 9.30 13.58
N VAL A 428 3.25 9.86 12.66
CA VAL A 428 2.49 11.09 12.88
C VAL A 428 1.34 10.77 13.84
N SER A 429 1.54 11.02 15.12
CA SER A 429 0.46 11.18 16.10
C SER A 429 0.33 12.67 16.40
N ALA A 430 -0.57 13.35 15.68
CA ALA A 430 -0.98 14.71 16.02
C ALA A 430 -1.92 14.65 17.23
N SER A 431 -1.37 14.86 18.42
CA SER A 431 -2.14 15.24 19.60
C SER A 431 -2.15 16.76 19.67
N CYS A 432 -3.27 17.37 19.28
CA CYS A 432 -3.55 18.78 19.53
C CYS A 432 -3.93 18.92 21.01
N GLY A 433 -3.01 19.43 21.82
CA GLY A 433 -3.29 19.94 23.16
C GLY A 433 -3.68 21.41 23.08
N HIS A 434 -4.72 21.76 23.83
CA HIS A 434 -5.39 23.05 23.90
C HIS A 434 -4.49 24.27 24.09
N THR A 435 -4.93 25.35 23.44
CA THR A 435 -4.66 26.76 23.74
C THR A 435 -5.10 27.13 25.16
N GLU A 436 -4.25 27.80 25.91
CA GLU A 436 -4.66 28.86 26.83
C GLU A 436 -3.83 30.12 26.54
N ASP A 437 -4.54 31.24 26.55
CA ASP A 437 -4.14 32.60 26.24
C ASP A 437 -3.01 33.15 27.12
N VAL A 438 -2.37 34.24 26.67
CA VAL A 438 -2.28 35.55 27.37
C VAL A 438 -1.22 36.45 26.68
N SER A 439 -1.73 37.42 25.92
CA SER A 439 -1.44 38.87 25.97
C SER A 439 -0.06 39.48 25.59
N TRP A 440 -0.14 40.32 24.55
CA TRP A 440 0.37 41.70 24.35
C TRP A 440 1.86 42.05 24.15
N THR A 441 2.06 42.85 23.08
CA THR A 441 3.02 43.97 22.87
C THR A 441 4.51 43.60 22.82
N LEU A 442 5.30 43.94 21.79
CA LEU A 442 5.38 45.10 20.89
C LEU A 442 5.74 44.67 19.45
#